data_AF-A0A3D3YXY6-F1
#
_entry.id   AF-A0A3D3YXY6-F1
#
_cell.length_a   1.000
_cell.length_b   1.000
_cell.length_c   1.000
_cell.angle_alpha   90.00
_cell.angle_beta   90.00
_cell.angle_gamma   90.00
#
_symmetry.space_group_name_H-M   'P 1'
#
loop_
_entity.id
_entity.type
_entity.pdbx_description
1 polymer ?
#
loop_
_entity_poly.entity_id
_entity_poly.type
_entity_poly.pdbx_seq_one_letter_code
_entity_poly.pdbx_strand_id
1 'polypeptide(L)'
;MKRRTLLVVLAAVIVLPLLAVAVGTWFGSNPRRPKASASFMALPFSGSTPQCLPTPGAALSLTAGGIEYHSANNLGPVACLAFEPGQPTTLTFRNLDGGVHHNVHIVRGPRMYSFNPPTLFLGRIINGPRTVVYRIPALSAGLSTFHCDLHPDQMIGSVVVPVTVSDAGFQPESVEVTQGFAMAWTTPAGQHHEVKDASNVYGGSFDSGDLEPRGYSFR
;
A
#
# COMPACT_ATOMS: atom_id res chain seq x y z
N MET A 1 0.74 61.75 6.90
CA MET A 1 0.67 62.32 5.53
C MET A 1 0.01 61.26 4.63
N LYS A 2 -1.32 61.26 4.42
CA LYS A 2 -2.06 61.66 3.16
C LYS A 2 -1.25 61.37 1.88
N ARG A 3 -1.68 60.53 0.91
CA ARG A 3 -2.90 60.55 0.02
C ARG A 3 -3.14 59.11 -0.52
N ARG A 4 -4.33 58.47 -0.54
CA ARG A 4 -5.52 58.56 -1.46
C ARG A 4 -5.14 58.65 -2.95
N THR A 5 -5.62 57.79 -3.87
CA THR A 5 -6.87 57.90 -4.68
C THR A 5 -6.91 56.67 -5.64
N LEU A 6 -7.90 55.77 -5.65
CA LEU A 6 -9.30 55.75 -6.19
C LEU A 6 -9.44 55.36 -7.68
N LEU A 7 -10.33 54.38 -7.92
CA LEU A 7 -10.85 53.81 -9.19
C LEU A 7 -11.33 54.84 -10.22
N VAL A 8 -11.26 54.46 -11.52
CA VAL A 8 -12.21 54.87 -12.58
C VAL A 8 -12.40 53.72 -13.58
N VAL A 9 -13.59 53.08 -13.65
CA VAL A 9 -14.67 53.13 -14.70
C VAL A 9 -14.23 52.52 -16.06
N LEU A 10 -14.89 51.53 -16.67
CA LEU A 10 -16.18 51.63 -17.39
C LEU A 10 -16.79 50.24 -17.64
N ALA A 11 -18.09 50.13 -17.36
CA ALA A 11 -18.98 49.14 -17.95
C ALA A 11 -19.39 49.60 -19.36
N ALA A 12 -19.38 48.70 -20.33
CA ALA A 12 -20.00 48.90 -21.64
C ALA A 12 -20.98 47.74 -21.89
N VAL A 13 -22.27 48.04 -21.72
CA VAL A 13 -23.40 47.23 -22.16
C VAL A 13 -23.58 47.50 -23.66
N ILE A 14 -23.49 46.46 -24.49
CA ILE A 14 -23.90 46.52 -25.90
C ILE A 14 -25.01 45.49 -26.09
N VAL A 15 -26.14 45.99 -26.57
CA VAL A 15 -27.39 45.26 -26.85
C VAL A 15 -27.65 45.36 -28.35
N LEU A 16 -28.16 44.25 -28.92
CA LEU A 16 -28.83 44.04 -30.24
C LEU A 16 -28.02 43.33 -31.34
N PRO A 17 -28.69 42.61 -32.29
CA PRO A 17 -30.01 41.98 -32.26
C PRO A 17 -30.00 40.48 -32.68
N LEU A 18 -31.14 39.82 -32.42
CA LEU A 18 -31.52 38.49 -32.93
C LEU A 18 -31.53 38.46 -34.46
N LEU A 19 -30.84 37.46 -35.03
CA LEU A 19 -31.10 36.93 -36.37
C LEU A 19 -31.25 35.42 -36.25
N ALA A 20 -32.49 34.97 -36.27
CA ALA A 20 -32.85 33.57 -36.38
C ALA A 20 -32.73 33.15 -37.84
N VAL A 21 -31.85 32.18 -38.13
CA VAL A 21 -31.92 31.37 -39.34
C VAL A 21 -32.09 29.93 -38.87
N ALA A 22 -33.30 29.41 -39.03
CA ALA A 22 -33.61 28.01 -38.88
C ALA A 22 -33.46 27.33 -40.24
N VAL A 23 -32.55 26.36 -40.33
CA VAL A 23 -32.65 25.27 -41.31
C VAL A 23 -32.27 23.99 -40.57
N GLY A 24 -33.28 23.17 -40.29
CA GLY A 24 -33.07 21.83 -39.75
C GLY A 24 -32.70 20.86 -40.86
N THR A 25 -31.83 19.90 -40.55
CA THR A 25 -32.06 18.49 -40.88
C THR A 25 -31.39 17.61 -39.84
N TRP A 26 -32.14 16.58 -39.44
CA TRP A 26 -31.80 15.51 -38.52
C TRP A 26 -30.74 14.60 -39.14
N PHE A 27 -29.63 14.36 -38.44
CA PHE A 27 -28.95 13.07 -38.41
C PHE A 27 -28.32 12.87 -37.03
N GLY A 28 -28.82 11.86 -36.33
CA GLY A 28 -28.22 11.38 -35.09
C GLY A 28 -26.87 10.74 -35.38
N SER A 29 -25.85 11.20 -34.66
CA SER A 29 -24.68 10.38 -34.35
C SER A 29 -23.96 11.00 -33.16
N ASN A 30 -24.21 10.38 -32.01
CA ASN A 30 -23.42 10.34 -30.78
C ASN A 30 -21.99 10.95 -30.94
N PRO A 31 -21.61 12.02 -30.22
CA PRO A 31 -20.22 12.45 -30.22
C PRO A 31 -19.40 11.34 -29.57
N ARG A 32 -18.69 10.57 -30.40
CA ARG A 32 -17.68 9.62 -29.94
C ARG A 32 -16.71 10.42 -29.09
N ARG A 33 -16.77 10.22 -27.77
CA ARG A 33 -15.69 10.58 -26.85
C ARG A 33 -14.37 10.14 -27.51
N PRO A 34 -13.38 11.02 -27.68
CA PRO A 34 -12.06 10.55 -28.03
C PRO A 34 -11.64 9.54 -26.95
N LYS A 35 -11.45 8.28 -27.34
CA LYS A 35 -10.73 7.30 -26.54
C LYS A 35 -9.32 7.89 -26.41
N ALA A 36 -9.06 8.57 -25.30
CA ALA A 36 -7.71 8.87 -24.88
C ALA A 36 -7.02 7.52 -24.70
N SER A 37 -6.30 7.09 -25.73
CA SER A 37 -5.32 6.02 -25.63
C SER A 37 -4.13 6.65 -24.92
N ALA A 38 -4.25 6.76 -23.60
CA ALA A 38 -3.12 6.99 -22.74
C ALA A 38 -2.28 5.71 -22.77
N SER A 39 -1.31 5.66 -23.68
CA SER A 39 -0.14 4.82 -23.50
C SER A 39 0.57 5.33 -22.27
N PHE A 40 0.17 4.81 -21.11
CA PHE A 40 0.98 4.90 -19.91
C PHE A 40 2.23 4.09 -20.19
N MET A 41 3.38 4.77 -20.34
CA MET A 41 4.66 4.12 -20.14
C MET A 41 4.60 3.44 -18.77
N ALA A 42 4.61 2.11 -18.76
CA ALA A 42 4.66 1.34 -17.54
C ALA A 42 5.91 1.75 -16.77
N LEU A 43 5.72 2.39 -15.63
CA LEU A 43 6.76 2.53 -14.61
C LEU A 43 7.23 1.12 -14.24
N PRO A 44 8.52 0.90 -13.92
CA PRO A 44 9.05 -0.43 -13.59
C PRO A 44 8.48 -1.04 -12.31
N PHE A 45 7.54 -0.36 -11.65
CA PHE A 45 6.65 -0.92 -10.64
C PHE A 45 5.26 -1.12 -11.25
N SER A 46 5.10 -2.14 -12.10
CA SER A 46 3.78 -2.73 -12.32
C SER A 46 3.30 -3.35 -11.02
N GLY A 47 2.65 -2.55 -10.17
CA GLY A 47 1.52 -2.91 -9.29
C GLY A 47 1.55 -4.19 -8.45
N SER A 48 2.65 -4.93 -8.33
CA SER A 48 2.69 -6.14 -7.53
C SER A 48 3.08 -5.76 -6.12
N THR A 49 2.07 -5.61 -5.26
CA THR A 49 2.29 -5.76 -3.82
C THR A 49 3.04 -7.08 -3.59
N PRO A 50 4.10 -7.10 -2.75
CA PRO A 50 4.74 -8.34 -2.35
C PRO A 50 3.69 -9.28 -1.76
N GLN A 51 3.38 -10.36 -2.47
CA GLN A 51 2.37 -11.33 -2.05
C GLN A 51 3.03 -12.39 -1.17
N CYS A 52 3.45 -12.01 0.03
CA CYS A 52 3.71 -13.01 1.06
C CYS A 52 2.50 -13.14 1.97
N LEU A 53 2.08 -14.38 2.18
CA LEU A 53 0.97 -14.71 3.06
C LEU A 53 1.50 -15.12 4.43
N PRO A 54 0.82 -14.74 5.53
CA PRO A 54 1.12 -15.32 6.82
C PRO A 54 0.88 -16.82 6.69
N THR A 55 1.80 -17.62 7.21
CA THR A 55 1.60 -19.05 7.34
C THR A 55 1.33 -19.31 8.81
N PRO A 56 0.10 -19.66 9.21
CA PRO A 56 -0.24 -19.86 10.61
C PRO A 56 0.72 -20.84 11.28
N GLY A 57 1.38 -20.39 12.35
CA GLY A 57 2.34 -21.20 13.12
C GLY A 57 3.73 -21.36 12.50
N ALA A 58 4.02 -20.76 11.35
CA ALA A 58 5.37 -20.76 10.80
C ALA A 58 6.29 -19.84 11.60
N ALA A 59 7.51 -20.32 11.88
CA ALA A 59 8.55 -19.48 12.44
C ALA A 59 8.99 -18.44 11.40
N LEU A 60 8.87 -17.15 11.73
CA LEU A 60 9.27 -16.09 10.82
C LEU A 60 10.80 -15.94 10.83
N SER A 61 11.41 -16.04 9.65
CA SER A 61 12.86 -15.89 9.48
C SER A 61 13.23 -14.93 8.37
N LEU A 62 14.26 -14.13 8.62
CA LEU A 62 14.87 -13.22 7.67
C LEU A 62 16.38 -13.47 7.66
N THR A 63 16.97 -13.59 6.47
CA THR A 63 18.40 -13.78 6.29
C THR A 63 18.97 -12.58 5.55
N ALA A 64 20.10 -12.06 6.02
CA ALA A 64 20.97 -11.16 5.28
C ALA A 64 22.12 -11.96 4.67
N GLY A 65 22.31 -11.85 3.36
CA GLY A 65 23.39 -12.47 2.62
C GLY A 65 23.62 -11.72 1.31
N GLY A 66 24.86 -11.44 0.94
CA GLY A 66 25.20 -10.69 -0.25
C GLY A 66 24.68 -9.24 -0.23
N ILE A 67 24.49 -8.62 0.95
CA ILE A 67 23.85 -7.28 1.07
C ILE A 67 22.41 -7.30 0.53
N GLU A 68 21.73 -8.43 0.67
CA GLU A 68 20.31 -8.59 0.32
C GLU A 68 19.54 -9.24 1.47
N TYR A 69 18.23 -9.05 1.46
CA TYR A 69 17.33 -9.78 2.34
C TYR A 69 16.70 -10.97 1.64
N HIS A 70 16.65 -12.11 2.35
CA HIS A 70 15.94 -13.30 1.93
C HIS A 70 14.97 -13.75 3.04
N SER A 71 13.69 -13.86 2.70
CA SER A 71 12.61 -14.32 3.57
C SER A 71 12.07 -15.67 3.11
N ALA A 72 11.62 -16.51 4.05
CA ALA A 72 11.20 -17.89 3.74
C ALA A 72 9.97 -18.01 2.81
N ASN A 73 9.06 -17.03 2.86
CA ASN A 73 7.71 -17.14 2.25
C ASN A 73 7.49 -16.18 1.07
N ASN A 74 8.50 -15.92 0.26
CA ASN A 74 8.42 -14.92 -0.80
C ASN A 74 8.52 -15.53 -2.21
N LEU A 75 7.56 -15.17 -3.07
CA LEU A 75 7.52 -15.53 -4.49
C LEU A 75 8.01 -14.40 -5.40
N GLY A 76 8.35 -13.23 -4.86
CA GLY A 76 8.81 -12.04 -5.59
C GLY A 76 10.29 -11.68 -5.37
N PRO A 77 10.79 -10.61 -6.04
CA PRO A 77 12.20 -10.20 -5.99
C PRO A 77 12.59 -9.47 -4.69
N VAL A 78 11.62 -8.97 -3.91
CA VAL A 78 11.85 -8.16 -2.70
C VAL A 78 11.37 -8.93 -1.48
N ALA A 79 12.21 -9.08 -0.45
CA ALA A 79 11.86 -9.82 0.77
C ALA A 79 10.53 -9.36 1.38
N CYS A 80 9.77 -10.31 1.90
CA CYS A 80 8.44 -10.07 2.42
C CYS A 80 8.21 -10.86 3.70
N LEU A 81 7.71 -10.18 4.73
CA LEU A 81 7.34 -10.77 6.01
C LEU A 81 5.85 -10.57 6.25
N ALA A 82 5.14 -11.64 6.56
CA ALA A 82 3.72 -11.58 6.87
C ALA A 82 3.50 -11.86 8.34
N PHE A 83 2.84 -10.93 9.02
CA PHE A 83 2.62 -10.95 10.47
C PHE A 83 1.16 -11.25 10.76
N GLU A 84 0.92 -11.93 11.89
CA GLU A 84 -0.44 -12.12 12.38
C GLU A 84 -0.99 -10.81 12.96
N PRO A 85 -2.27 -10.49 12.73
CA PRO A 85 -2.87 -9.25 13.21
C PRO A 85 -3.00 -9.23 14.73
N GLY A 86 -2.68 -8.07 15.34
CA GLY A 86 -2.92 -7.81 16.76
C GLY A 86 -2.04 -8.60 17.75
N GLN A 87 -1.04 -9.35 17.27
CA GLN A 87 -0.18 -10.17 18.12
C GLN A 87 1.31 -9.82 17.96
N PRO A 88 2.12 -9.84 19.03
CA PRO A 88 3.56 -9.74 18.92
C PRO A 88 4.14 -10.86 18.04
N THR A 89 5.11 -10.51 17.20
CA THR A 89 5.74 -11.46 16.27
C THR A 89 7.17 -11.75 16.70
N THR A 90 7.58 -13.02 16.67
CA THR A 90 8.97 -13.41 16.87
C THR A 90 9.65 -13.56 15.51
N LEU A 91 10.74 -12.81 15.28
CA LEU A 91 11.52 -12.85 14.04
C LEU A 91 12.92 -13.39 14.32
N THR A 92 13.31 -14.47 13.66
CA THR A 92 14.71 -14.93 13.65
C THR A 92 15.47 -14.23 12.52
N PHE A 93 16.40 -13.35 12.87
CA PHE A 93 17.26 -12.66 11.92
C PHE A 93 18.66 -13.29 11.88
N ARG A 94 19.10 -13.70 10.69
CA ARG A 94 20.41 -14.31 10.45
C ARG A 94 21.23 -13.39 9.55
N ASN A 95 22.28 -12.79 10.08
CA ASN A 95 23.29 -12.13 9.27
C ASN A 95 24.37 -13.16 8.88
N LEU A 96 24.46 -13.50 7.60
CA LEU A 96 25.47 -14.42 7.06
C LEU A 96 26.68 -13.70 6.46
N ASP A 97 26.60 -12.38 6.27
CA ASP A 97 27.66 -11.57 5.67
C ASP A 97 28.78 -11.32 6.68
N GLY A 98 29.90 -12.03 6.49
CA GLY A 98 31.05 -11.98 7.38
C GLY A 98 31.69 -10.59 7.44
N GLY A 99 31.77 -10.00 8.64
CA GLY A 99 32.35 -8.67 8.84
C GLY A 99 31.43 -7.50 8.42
N VAL A 100 30.21 -7.79 7.95
CA VAL A 100 29.25 -6.76 7.52
C VAL A 100 28.18 -6.57 8.59
N HIS A 101 27.83 -5.31 8.83
CA HIS A 101 26.86 -4.90 9.83
C HIS A 101 25.47 -4.76 9.24
N HIS A 102 24.49 -5.45 9.84
CA HIS A 102 23.09 -5.37 9.43
C HIS A 102 22.14 -5.26 10.63
N ASN A 103 20.98 -4.67 10.41
CA ASN A 103 19.87 -4.60 11.36
C ASN A 103 18.54 -4.66 10.61
N VAL A 104 17.42 -4.77 11.33
CA VAL A 104 16.09 -4.71 10.75
C VAL A 104 15.36 -3.51 11.33
N HIS A 105 15.01 -2.53 10.50
CA HIS A 105 14.24 -1.35 10.88
C HIS A 105 12.91 -1.34 10.12
N ILE A 106 11.81 -1.51 10.84
CA ILE A 106 10.45 -1.48 10.29
C ILE A 106 9.87 -0.07 10.50
N VAL A 107 9.37 0.51 9.42
CA VAL A 107 8.76 1.84 9.38
C VAL A 107 7.37 1.78 8.76
N ARG A 108 6.49 2.70 9.17
CA ARG A 108 5.10 2.74 8.71
C ARG A 108 5.04 3.09 7.22
N GLY A 109 4.23 2.32 6.50
CA GLY A 109 3.87 2.61 5.12
C GLY A 109 4.96 2.24 4.11
N PRO A 110 4.64 2.40 2.82
CA PRO A 110 5.58 2.18 1.73
C PRO A 110 6.66 3.29 1.67
N ARG A 111 7.92 2.90 1.51
CA ARG A 111 9.09 3.82 1.46
C ARG A 111 8.94 4.97 0.46
N MET A 112 8.27 4.76 -0.67
CA MET A 112 8.17 5.77 -1.73
C MET A 112 7.33 7.00 -1.35
N TYR A 113 6.58 6.96 -0.26
CA TYR A 113 5.58 7.98 0.07
C TYR A 113 5.94 8.84 1.28
N SER A 114 7.03 8.51 1.98
CA SER A 114 7.48 9.29 3.15
C SER A 114 8.99 9.31 3.27
N PHE A 115 9.53 10.51 3.49
CA PHE A 115 10.96 10.73 3.74
C PHE A 115 11.35 10.48 5.21
N ASN A 116 10.38 10.48 6.12
CA ASN A 116 10.61 10.21 7.54
C ASN A 116 9.43 9.44 8.14
N PRO A 117 9.22 8.18 7.70
CA PRO A 117 8.12 7.37 8.20
C PRO A 117 8.32 7.03 9.68
N PRO A 118 7.25 7.00 10.50
CA PRO A 118 7.34 6.58 11.89
C PRO A 118 7.96 5.18 12.04
N THR A 119 8.92 5.04 12.96
CA THR A 119 9.48 3.74 13.35
C THR A 119 8.43 2.89 14.04
N LEU A 120 8.24 1.67 13.56
CA LEU A 120 7.41 0.64 14.19
C LEU A 120 8.26 -0.34 14.99
N PHE A 121 9.49 -0.60 14.55
CA PHE A 121 10.45 -1.47 15.23
C PHE A 121 11.88 -1.15 14.78
N LEU A 122 12.83 -1.15 15.71
CA LEU A 122 14.26 -1.00 15.41
C LEU A 122 15.05 -2.12 16.08
N GLY A 123 15.58 -3.03 15.26
CA GLY A 123 16.51 -4.06 15.68
C GLY A 123 17.91 -3.49 15.88
N ARG A 124 18.68 -4.10 16.78
CA ARG A 124 20.10 -3.75 16.99
C ARG A 124 20.92 -4.08 15.74
N ILE A 125 21.99 -3.31 15.52
CA ILE A 125 22.99 -3.62 14.50
C ILE A 125 23.85 -4.79 14.97
N ILE A 126 24.02 -5.81 14.12
CA ILE A 126 24.86 -6.98 14.38
C ILE A 126 25.89 -7.17 13.27
N ASN A 127 27.13 -7.45 13.67
CA ASN A 127 28.18 -7.93 12.76
C ASN A 127 27.97 -9.42 12.47
N GLY A 128 28.07 -9.82 11.20
CA GLY A 128 27.94 -11.21 10.76
C GLY A 128 29.27 -11.98 10.82
N PRO A 129 29.23 -13.33 10.86
CA PRO A 129 28.04 -14.17 10.92
C PRO A 129 27.40 -14.18 12.31
N ARG A 130 26.10 -13.91 12.41
CA ARG A 130 25.39 -13.86 13.69
C ARG A 130 23.89 -14.08 13.52
N THR A 131 23.28 -14.76 14.49
CA THR A 131 21.82 -14.90 14.58
C THR A 131 21.30 -14.18 15.82
N VAL A 132 20.15 -13.51 15.68
CA VAL A 132 19.41 -12.89 16.77
C VAL A 132 17.92 -13.16 16.62
N VAL A 133 17.22 -13.20 17.74
CA VAL A 133 15.76 -13.34 17.78
C VAL A 133 15.18 -12.04 18.29
N TYR A 134 14.30 -11.43 17.49
CA TYR A 134 13.57 -10.23 17.85
C TYR A 134 12.16 -10.57 18.30
N ARG A 135 11.68 -9.86 19.32
CA ARG A 135 10.26 -9.78 19.66
C ARG A 135 9.75 -8.43 19.17
N ILE A 136 8.99 -8.47 18.10
CA ILE A 136 8.41 -7.29 17.46
C ILE A 136 7.02 -7.09 18.08
N PRO A 137 6.67 -5.88 18.54
CA PRO A 137 5.33 -5.62 19.07
C PRO A 137 4.27 -5.89 18.00
N ALA A 138 3.02 -6.04 18.44
CA ALA A 138 1.90 -6.13 17.52
C ALA A 138 1.88 -4.90 16.60
N LEU A 139 1.80 -5.13 15.29
CA LEU A 139 1.67 -4.08 14.30
C LEU A 139 0.21 -3.95 13.87
N SER A 140 -0.21 -2.72 13.54
CA SER A 140 -1.52 -2.48 12.94
C SER A 140 -1.63 -3.12 11.55
N ALA A 141 -2.84 -3.51 11.15
CA ALA A 141 -3.10 -3.99 9.80
C ALA A 141 -2.68 -2.97 8.75
N GLY A 142 -2.12 -3.46 7.64
CA GLY A 142 -1.60 -2.65 6.55
C GLY A 142 -0.26 -3.12 6.01
N LEU A 143 0.29 -2.28 5.13
CA LEU A 143 1.59 -2.48 4.51
C LEU A 143 2.62 -1.55 5.16
N SER A 144 3.74 -2.11 5.58
CA SER A 144 4.89 -1.39 6.11
C SER A 144 6.16 -1.77 5.34
N THR A 145 7.20 -0.96 5.47
CA THR A 145 8.51 -1.25 4.88
C THR A 145 9.47 -1.67 5.98
N PHE A 146 10.39 -2.59 5.70
CA PHE A 146 11.57 -2.78 6.52
C PHE A 146 12.84 -2.58 5.70
N HIS A 147 13.91 -2.12 6.34
CA HIS A 147 15.21 -1.94 5.70
C HIS A 147 16.37 -2.17 6.66
N CYS A 148 17.60 -2.23 6.14
CA CYS A 148 18.82 -2.08 6.92
C CYS A 148 19.22 -0.60 6.94
N ASP A 149 19.57 -0.06 8.11
CA ASP A 149 20.03 1.34 8.23
C ASP A 149 21.41 1.57 7.57
N LEU A 150 22.22 0.51 7.44
CA LEU A 150 23.59 0.57 6.90
C LEU A 150 23.61 0.41 5.38
N HIS A 151 22.60 -0.25 4.81
CA HIS A 151 22.47 -0.53 3.38
C HIS A 151 21.03 -0.25 2.92
N PRO A 152 20.50 0.97 3.13
CA PRO A 152 19.08 1.24 3.02
C PRO A 152 18.55 1.17 1.59
N ASP A 153 19.40 1.24 0.57
CA ASP A 153 19.00 1.23 -0.84
C ASP A 153 18.98 -0.17 -1.45
N GLN A 154 19.72 -1.13 -0.88
CA GLN A 154 19.81 -2.52 -1.35
C GLN A 154 19.00 -3.47 -0.47
N MET A 155 19.03 -3.26 0.84
CA MET A 155 18.41 -4.14 1.82
C MET A 155 17.07 -3.58 2.26
N ILE A 156 16.05 -3.86 1.45
CA ILE A 156 14.67 -3.45 1.68
C ILE A 156 13.72 -4.64 1.56
N GLY A 157 12.64 -4.58 2.31
CA GLY A 157 11.53 -5.50 2.17
C GLY A 157 10.22 -4.90 2.66
N SER A 158 9.18 -5.71 2.63
CA SER A 158 7.82 -5.33 3.03
C SER A 158 7.32 -6.16 4.21
N VAL A 159 6.50 -5.55 5.05
CA VAL A 159 5.74 -6.23 6.09
C VAL A 159 4.26 -6.12 5.77
N VAL A 160 3.58 -7.25 5.70
CA VAL A 160 2.12 -7.34 5.50
C VAL A 160 1.47 -7.78 6.80
N VAL A 161 0.48 -7.02 7.26
CA VAL A 161 -0.41 -7.42 8.38
C VAL A 161 -1.84 -7.38 7.85
N PRO A 162 -2.57 -8.50 7.77
CA PRO A 162 -3.90 -8.53 7.20
C PRO A 162 -4.95 -7.90 8.11
N VAL A 163 -6.05 -7.44 7.53
CA VAL A 163 -7.28 -7.12 8.26
C VAL A 163 -8.01 -8.42 8.57
N THR A 164 -8.41 -8.61 9.83
CA THR A 164 -9.25 -9.75 10.21
C THR A 164 -10.71 -9.45 9.93
N VAL A 165 -11.40 -10.38 9.27
CA VAL A 165 -12.84 -10.33 8.98
C VAL A 165 -13.50 -11.46 9.76
N SER A 166 -14.46 -11.12 10.62
CA SER A 166 -15.15 -12.09 11.47
C SER A 166 -16.63 -11.75 11.65
N ASP A 167 -17.37 -12.62 12.32
CA ASP A 167 -18.77 -12.34 12.73
C ASP A 167 -18.91 -11.09 13.60
N ALA A 168 -17.83 -10.68 14.29
CA ALA A 168 -17.77 -9.46 15.09
C ALA A 168 -17.43 -8.20 14.26
N GLY A 169 -17.23 -8.35 12.95
CA GLY A 169 -16.84 -7.28 12.03
C GLY A 169 -15.35 -7.29 11.68
N PHE A 170 -14.87 -6.13 11.22
CA PHE A 170 -13.48 -5.91 10.79
C PHE A 170 -12.59 -5.57 11.99
N GLN A 171 -11.38 -6.13 11.99
CA GLN A 171 -10.34 -5.79 12.96
C GLN A 171 -9.01 -5.50 12.26
N PRO A 172 -8.51 -4.25 12.30
CA PRO A 172 -9.16 -3.07 12.90
C PRO A 172 -10.41 -2.62 12.10
N GLU A 173 -11.28 -1.82 12.72
CA GLU A 173 -12.49 -1.28 12.08
C GLU A 173 -12.18 -0.30 10.95
N SER A 174 -11.00 0.33 10.98
CA SER A 174 -10.52 1.22 9.94
C SER A 174 -9.05 0.99 9.65
N VAL A 175 -8.69 1.12 8.37
CA VAL A 175 -7.32 1.03 7.88
C VAL A 175 -7.04 2.17 6.92
N GLU A 176 -5.84 2.75 7.02
CA GLU A 176 -5.34 3.68 6.02
C GLU A 176 -4.54 2.91 4.99
N VAL A 177 -4.98 2.98 3.73
CA VAL A 177 -4.33 2.28 2.61
C VAL A 177 -3.71 3.34 1.70
N THR A 178 -2.45 3.14 1.35
CA THR A 178 -1.80 4.00 0.35
C THR A 178 -2.41 3.70 -1.02
N GLN A 179 -2.79 4.73 -1.77
CA GLN A 179 -3.36 4.54 -3.11
C GLN A 179 -2.43 3.71 -3.99
N GLY A 180 -2.99 2.70 -4.67
CA GLY A 180 -2.26 1.80 -5.55
C GLY A 180 -1.67 0.56 -4.86
N PHE A 181 -1.92 0.37 -3.57
CA PHE A 181 -1.53 -0.84 -2.84
C PHE A 181 -2.75 -1.69 -2.50
N ALA A 182 -2.60 -3.00 -2.68
CA ALA A 182 -3.57 -3.99 -2.23
C ALA A 182 -3.52 -4.16 -0.71
N MET A 183 -4.66 -4.50 -0.11
CA MET A 183 -4.76 -4.89 1.28
C MET A 183 -4.92 -6.40 1.41
N ALA A 184 -4.28 -6.96 2.44
CA ALA A 184 -4.47 -8.35 2.81
C ALA A 184 -5.65 -8.49 3.78
N TRP A 185 -6.46 -9.52 3.58
CA TRP A 185 -7.58 -9.89 4.44
C TRP A 185 -7.38 -11.30 4.97
N THR A 186 -7.91 -11.61 6.14
CA THR A 186 -7.89 -12.96 6.71
C THR A 186 -9.18 -13.24 7.48
N THR A 187 -9.61 -14.50 7.51
CA THR A 187 -10.72 -14.95 8.36
C THR A 187 -10.23 -15.90 9.46
N PRO A 188 -10.84 -15.87 10.66
CA PRO A 188 -10.60 -16.88 11.67
C PRO A 188 -10.91 -18.30 11.19
N ALA A 189 -10.35 -19.30 11.87
CA ALA A 189 -10.67 -20.69 11.59
C ALA A 189 -12.16 -20.98 11.78
N GLY A 190 -12.77 -21.74 10.87
CA GLY A 190 -14.18 -22.09 10.89
C GLY A 190 -15.14 -20.99 10.43
N GLN A 191 -14.64 -19.86 9.92
CA GLN A 191 -15.48 -18.78 9.40
C GLN A 191 -15.24 -18.55 7.91
N HIS A 192 -16.33 -18.36 7.17
CA HIS A 192 -16.34 -17.96 5.76
C HIS A 192 -16.90 -16.54 5.69
N HIS A 193 -16.14 -15.64 5.08
CA HIS A 193 -16.56 -14.24 4.92
C HIS A 193 -16.19 -13.72 3.54
N GLU A 194 -16.83 -12.62 3.16
CA GLU A 194 -16.56 -11.90 1.93
C GLU A 194 -16.54 -10.40 2.26
N VAL A 195 -15.63 -9.64 1.65
CA VAL A 195 -15.52 -8.19 1.83
C VAL A 195 -15.90 -7.51 0.54
N LYS A 196 -16.97 -6.72 0.59
CA LYS A 196 -17.52 -5.97 -0.54
C LYS A 196 -17.59 -4.47 -0.25
N ASP A 197 -17.37 -3.66 -1.29
CA ASP A 197 -17.66 -2.22 -1.20
C ASP A 197 -19.17 -1.98 -1.10
N ALA A 198 -19.63 -1.66 0.11
CA ALA A 198 -21.02 -1.26 0.35
C ALA A 198 -21.30 0.21 0.00
N SER A 199 -20.26 1.04 -0.14
CA SER A 199 -20.41 2.48 -0.37
C SER A 199 -20.75 2.82 -1.82
N ASN A 200 -20.43 1.92 -2.75
CA ASN A 200 -20.51 2.11 -4.19
C ASN A 200 -19.72 3.34 -4.70
N VAL A 201 -18.84 3.90 -3.87
CA VAL A 201 -17.98 5.05 -4.23
C VAL A 201 -17.02 4.64 -5.35
N TYR A 202 -16.59 3.37 -5.35
CA TYR A 202 -15.72 2.81 -6.38
C TYR A 202 -16.47 1.94 -7.37
N GLY A 203 -17.79 2.09 -7.49
CA GLY A 203 -18.61 1.34 -8.44
C GLY A 203 -18.70 -0.16 -8.16
N GLY A 204 -18.61 -0.57 -6.87
CA GLY A 204 -18.63 -1.98 -6.49
C GLY A 204 -17.41 -2.77 -6.98
N SER A 205 -16.31 -2.09 -7.33
CA SER A 205 -15.12 -2.73 -7.90
C SER A 205 -14.29 -3.52 -6.88
N PHE A 206 -14.52 -3.31 -5.58
CA PHE A 206 -13.86 -4.06 -4.53
C PHE A 206 -14.73 -5.21 -4.04
N ASP A 207 -14.23 -6.42 -4.27
CA ASP A 207 -14.81 -7.69 -3.82
C ASP A 207 -13.66 -8.66 -3.56
N SER A 208 -13.46 -9.07 -2.31
CA SER A 208 -12.40 -10.01 -1.94
C SER A 208 -12.58 -11.41 -2.56
N GLY A 209 -13.79 -11.75 -3.02
CA GLY A 209 -14.28 -13.11 -3.17
C GLY A 209 -14.45 -13.80 -1.81
N ASP A 210 -14.87 -15.07 -1.85
CA ASP A 210 -14.97 -15.90 -0.66
C ASP A 210 -13.59 -16.06 0.01
N LEU A 211 -13.51 -15.64 1.27
CA LEU A 211 -12.37 -15.87 2.13
C LEU A 211 -12.59 -17.19 2.87
N GLU A 212 -11.88 -18.23 2.40
CA GLU A 212 -11.82 -19.51 3.10
C GLU A 212 -11.26 -19.35 4.52
N PRO A 213 -11.58 -20.25 5.47
CA PRO A 213 -11.04 -20.20 6.82
C PRO A 213 -9.50 -20.20 6.83
N ARG A 214 -8.89 -19.20 7.47
CA ARG A 214 -7.43 -18.93 7.41
C ARG A 214 -6.90 -18.67 6.00
N GLY A 215 -7.79 -18.37 5.07
CA GLY A 215 -7.49 -17.93 3.72
C GLY A 215 -7.14 -16.46 3.72
N TYR A 216 -6.43 -16.06 2.68
CA TYR A 216 -6.01 -14.68 2.49
C TYR A 216 -6.33 -14.23 1.06
N SER A 217 -6.73 -12.97 0.92
CA SER A 217 -6.95 -12.33 -0.37
C SER A 217 -6.19 -11.01 -0.44
N PHE A 218 -5.66 -10.69 -1.62
CA PHE A 218 -5.04 -9.41 -1.95
C PHE A 218 -5.81 -8.79 -3.11
N ARG A 219 -6.47 -7.66 -2.88
CA ARG A 219 -7.06 -6.82 -3.93
C ARG A 219 -6.89 -5.35 -3.62
#